data_AF-A0A9D6KC10-F1
#
_entry.id   AF-A0A9D6KC10-F1
#
_cell.length_a   1.000
_cell.length_b   1.000
_cell.length_c   1.000
_cell.angle_alpha   90.00
_cell.angle_beta   90.00
_cell.angle_gamma   90.00
#
_symmetry.space_group_name_H-M   'P 1'
#
loop_
_entity.id
_entity.type
_entity.pdbx_description
1 polymer ?
#
loop_
_entity_poly.entity_id
_entity_poly.type
_entity_poly.pdbx_seq_one_letter_code
_entity_poly.pdbx_strand_id
1 'polypeptide(L)'
;MLELRERPLGRQEARLRLRRADLAPMAVDAGMRFNVCVARWPGPIPYFEAYREVAESVRDGLQRLGHDARLSTHRIERDRVNILFGVQLLAADRLAKLPPDTIFYNLEQIPEGPLKPSYHAIGSRFALWDYNKRNGARLQQLGVARAIYVPIGYAPVLRRIAPAPRLDIDVLFYGLVDDHRGRILEELRRRGLRVEVAQGVYGATRDTFIARARVVLNLHLHKTRVFEIVRVSYVLANSKAVVSECGPDTEIEDDMREAVALAEYERVADLCEAVVRDDDRRREYERKGFEVISLRDQSRILDDALRKTFARHG
;
A
#
# COMPACT_ATOMS: atom_id res chain seq x y z
N MET A 1 -61.74 8.85 -14.03
CA MET A 1 -62.63 9.76 -13.29
C MET A 1 -62.39 9.50 -11.81
N LEU A 2 -62.02 10.53 -11.05
CA LEU A 2 -61.67 10.47 -9.62
C LEU A 2 -62.81 9.90 -8.77
N GLU A 3 -62.51 9.18 -7.67
CA GLU A 3 -62.58 9.78 -6.32
C GLU A 3 -62.04 8.86 -5.20
N LEU A 4 -61.30 9.51 -4.30
CA LEU A 4 -60.74 9.01 -3.05
C LEU A 4 -61.82 8.93 -1.96
N ARG A 5 -61.75 7.91 -1.09
CA ARG A 5 -62.15 8.05 0.33
C ARG A 5 -61.23 7.26 1.24
N GLU A 6 -60.59 8.00 2.14
CA GLU A 6 -59.80 7.52 3.26
C GLU A 6 -60.68 6.89 4.36
N ARG A 7 -60.13 5.90 5.07
CA ARG A 7 -60.54 5.54 6.43
C ARG A 7 -59.28 5.42 7.30
N PRO A 8 -59.30 5.92 8.55
CA PRO A 8 -58.12 5.93 9.41
C PRO A 8 -57.92 4.57 10.09
N LEU A 9 -56.68 4.09 10.12
CA LEU A 9 -56.28 2.96 10.97
C LEU A 9 -55.16 3.41 11.91
N GLY A 10 -55.36 3.07 13.17
CA GLY A 10 -54.70 3.63 14.34
C GLY A 10 -53.21 3.34 14.45
N ARG A 11 -52.59 4.16 15.30
CA ARG A 11 -51.23 3.97 15.82
C ARG A 11 -51.14 2.61 16.53
N GLN A 12 -50.32 1.71 15.99
CA GLN A 12 -49.73 0.62 16.76
C GLN A 12 -48.21 0.74 16.65
N GLU A 13 -47.59 1.16 17.75
CA GLU A 13 -46.16 1.09 17.97
C GLU A 13 -45.73 -0.38 18.08
N ALA A 14 -45.04 -0.89 17.07
CA ALA A 14 -44.30 -2.14 17.18
C ALA A 14 -42.90 -1.85 17.75
N ARG A 15 -42.77 -1.87 19.09
CA ARG A 15 -41.48 -1.90 19.79
C ARG A 15 -40.82 -3.27 19.59
N LEU A 16 -40.00 -3.41 18.56
CA LEU A 16 -39.03 -4.50 18.44
C LEU A 16 -37.86 -4.23 19.39
N ARG A 17 -37.91 -4.85 20.57
CA ARG A 17 -36.77 -5.01 21.48
C ARG A 17 -35.75 -5.94 20.82
N LEU A 18 -34.82 -5.39 20.04
CA LEU A 18 -33.54 -6.05 19.80
C LEU A 18 -32.77 -6.02 21.12
N ARG A 19 -32.59 -7.21 21.72
CA ARG A 19 -31.72 -7.39 22.88
C ARG A 19 -30.34 -6.86 22.51
N ARG A 20 -29.89 -5.82 23.23
CA ARG A 20 -28.47 -5.50 23.41
C ARG A 20 -27.81 -6.77 23.95
N ALA A 21 -27.25 -7.57 23.04
CA ALA A 21 -26.17 -8.46 23.41
C ALA A 21 -24.97 -7.58 23.72
N ASP A 22 -24.32 -7.87 24.83
CA ASP A 22 -23.29 -7.09 25.50
C ASP A 22 -22.17 -6.66 24.54
N LEU A 23 -22.18 -5.38 24.15
CA LEU A 23 -21.02 -4.70 23.57
C LEU A 23 -20.36 -3.90 24.68
N ALA A 24 -19.63 -4.61 25.53
CA ALA A 24 -18.64 -4.00 26.40
C ALA A 24 -17.66 -3.17 25.54
N PRO A 25 -17.16 -2.02 26.04
CA PRO A 25 -16.09 -1.28 25.38
C PRO A 25 -14.85 -2.15 25.27
N MET A 26 -14.50 -2.60 24.07
CA MET A 26 -13.13 -3.00 23.81
C MET A 26 -12.30 -1.72 23.72
N ALA A 27 -11.52 -1.45 24.75
CA ALA A 27 -10.25 -0.75 24.55
C ALA A 27 -9.47 -1.52 23.47
N VAL A 28 -8.50 -0.90 22.78
CA VAL A 28 -7.55 -1.70 21.99
C VAL A 28 -6.77 -2.55 22.98
N ASP A 29 -7.29 -3.74 23.28
CA ASP A 29 -6.75 -4.63 24.29
C ASP A 29 -5.39 -5.12 23.80
N ALA A 30 -4.39 -5.07 24.68
CA ALA A 30 -3.18 -5.83 24.46
C ALA A 30 -3.55 -7.30 24.20
N GLY A 31 -2.93 -7.93 23.19
CA GLY A 31 -3.23 -9.33 22.86
C GLY A 31 -4.38 -9.59 21.89
N MET A 32 -4.90 -8.58 21.16
CA MET A 32 -5.74 -8.83 19.98
C MET A 32 -5.09 -9.84 19.01
N ARG A 33 -5.93 -10.61 18.30
CA ARG A 33 -5.49 -11.62 17.33
C ARG A 33 -5.78 -11.15 15.91
N PHE A 34 -4.75 -11.03 15.07
CA PHE A 34 -4.84 -10.57 13.71
C PHE A 34 -4.47 -11.65 12.69
N ASN A 35 -5.15 -11.61 11.55
CA ASN A 35 -4.79 -12.28 10.32
C ASN A 35 -4.50 -11.23 9.25
N VAL A 36 -3.23 -11.02 8.94
CA VAL A 36 -2.80 -10.14 7.85
C VAL A 36 -2.80 -10.96 6.57
N CYS A 37 -3.73 -10.69 5.66
CA CYS A 37 -4.01 -11.56 4.53
C CYS A 37 -3.84 -10.83 3.20
N VAL A 38 -2.98 -11.39 2.36
CA VAL A 38 -2.87 -10.99 0.96
C VAL A 38 -3.81 -11.86 0.14
N ALA A 39 -4.86 -11.27 -0.42
CA ALA A 39 -5.79 -12.03 -1.26
C ALA A 39 -5.10 -12.41 -2.59
N ARG A 40 -5.15 -13.70 -2.91
CA ARG A 40 -4.67 -14.24 -4.18
C ARG A 40 -5.75 -14.14 -5.24
N TRP A 41 -5.36 -13.75 -6.45
CA TRP A 41 -6.18 -13.85 -7.67
C TRP A 41 -5.66 -14.99 -8.54
N PRO A 42 -6.55 -15.67 -9.29
CA PRO A 42 -6.13 -16.56 -10.36
C PRO A 42 -5.45 -15.76 -11.48
N GLY A 43 -4.42 -16.34 -12.07
CA GLY A 43 -3.69 -15.75 -13.18
C GLY A 43 -2.29 -16.35 -13.31
N PRO A 44 -1.66 -16.22 -14.49
CA PRO A 44 -0.32 -16.74 -14.73
C PRO A 44 0.75 -15.93 -13.99
N ILE A 45 0.47 -14.66 -13.67
CA ILE A 45 1.40 -13.75 -13.00
C ILE A 45 0.87 -13.44 -11.59
N PRO A 46 1.67 -13.63 -10.53
CA PRO A 46 1.23 -13.47 -9.15
C PRO A 46 1.25 -12.00 -8.70
N TYR A 47 0.50 -11.12 -9.38
CA TYR A 47 0.51 -9.67 -9.10
C TYR A 47 0.20 -9.29 -7.65
N PHE A 48 -0.56 -10.13 -6.93
CA PHE A 48 -0.85 -9.94 -5.51
C PHE A 48 0.40 -9.95 -4.61
N GLU A 49 1.50 -10.54 -5.06
CA GLU A 49 2.77 -10.51 -4.33
C GLU A 49 3.37 -9.11 -4.24
N ALA A 50 2.89 -8.13 -5.03
CA ALA A 50 3.26 -6.73 -4.87
C ALA A 50 2.90 -6.14 -3.49
N TYR A 51 1.95 -6.77 -2.78
CA TYR A 51 1.53 -6.33 -1.43
C TYR A 51 2.30 -7.03 -0.30
N ARG A 52 3.13 -8.02 -0.64
CA ARG A 52 3.72 -8.95 0.33
C ARG A 52 4.54 -8.23 1.38
N GLU A 53 5.42 -7.33 0.96
CA GLU A 53 6.32 -6.63 1.87
C GLU A 53 5.56 -5.70 2.83
N VAL A 54 4.52 -5.00 2.36
CA VAL A 54 3.67 -4.19 3.24
C VAL A 54 2.88 -5.07 4.22
N ALA A 55 2.37 -6.21 3.78
CA ALA A 55 1.68 -7.14 4.68
C ALA A 55 2.64 -7.72 5.75
N GLU A 56 3.89 -7.98 5.39
CA GLU A 56 4.92 -8.43 6.33
C GLU A 56 5.32 -7.36 7.33
N SER A 57 5.41 -6.08 6.91
CA SER A 57 5.64 -4.97 7.83
C SER A 57 4.47 -4.82 8.79
N VAL A 58 3.23 -4.89 8.28
CA VAL A 58 2.03 -4.79 9.12
C VAL A 58 2.01 -5.90 10.18
N ARG A 59 2.26 -7.15 9.79
CA ARG A 59 2.36 -8.26 10.75
C ARG A 59 3.44 -8.01 11.80
N ASP A 60 4.66 -7.63 11.39
CA ASP A 60 5.77 -7.38 12.31
C ASP A 60 5.45 -6.22 13.29
N GLY A 61 4.88 -5.13 12.79
CA GLY A 61 4.45 -4.00 13.61
C GLY A 61 3.37 -4.37 14.63
N LEU A 62 2.38 -5.19 14.24
CA LEU A 62 1.38 -5.72 15.18
C LEU A 62 2.01 -6.61 16.26
N GLN A 63 2.96 -7.47 15.90
CA GLN A 63 3.67 -8.32 16.86
C GLN A 63 4.48 -7.49 17.86
N ARG A 64 5.14 -6.42 17.39
CA ARG A 64 5.88 -5.47 18.24
C ARG A 64 4.99 -4.70 19.21
N LEU A 65 3.73 -4.47 18.86
CA LEU A 65 2.71 -3.91 19.75
C LEU A 65 2.16 -4.93 20.77
N GLY A 66 2.61 -6.20 20.72
CA GLY A 66 2.18 -7.25 21.64
C GLY A 66 0.90 -7.99 21.21
N HIS A 67 0.51 -7.87 19.94
CA HIS A 67 -0.63 -8.61 19.38
C HIS A 67 -0.20 -9.95 18.76
N ASP A 68 -1.09 -10.94 18.77
CA ASP A 68 -0.91 -12.19 18.04
C ASP A 68 -1.28 -11.97 16.56
N ALA A 69 -0.29 -11.63 15.73
CA ALA A 69 -0.50 -11.45 14.30
C ALA A 69 0.19 -12.55 13.48
N ARG A 70 -0.51 -13.05 12.45
CA ARG A 70 0.05 -13.95 11.44
C ARG A 70 -0.17 -13.42 10.03
N LEU A 71 0.68 -13.86 9.11
CA LEU A 71 0.54 -13.61 7.68
C LEU A 71 -0.13 -14.81 7.01
N SER A 72 -1.10 -14.57 6.15
CA SER A 72 -1.72 -15.60 5.33
C SER A 72 -1.90 -15.15 3.88
N THR A 73 -2.19 -16.11 3.00
CA THR A 73 -2.52 -15.85 1.60
C THR A 73 -3.89 -16.44 1.32
N HIS A 74 -4.81 -15.60 0.87
CA HIS A 74 -6.17 -16.00 0.46
C HIS A 74 -6.93 -16.82 1.52
N ARG A 75 -6.80 -16.43 2.80
CA ARG A 75 -7.46 -17.11 3.93
C ARG A 75 -8.11 -16.08 4.85
N ILE A 76 -9.37 -16.32 5.20
CA ILE A 76 -10.11 -15.57 6.22
C ILE A 76 -10.21 -16.40 7.47
N GLU A 77 -10.07 -15.77 8.63
CA GLU A 77 -10.05 -16.43 9.92
C GLU A 77 -11.07 -15.79 10.84
N ARG A 78 -12.04 -16.58 11.30
CA ARG A 78 -13.22 -16.07 12.00
C ARG A 78 -12.98 -15.71 13.46
N ASP A 79 -11.88 -16.20 14.03
CA ASP A 79 -11.46 -15.98 15.41
C ASP A 79 -10.42 -14.85 15.54
N ARG A 80 -10.25 -14.05 14.47
CA ARG A 80 -9.26 -12.97 14.36
C ARG A 80 -9.80 -11.78 13.58
N VAL A 81 -9.27 -10.59 13.87
CA VAL A 81 -9.43 -9.42 13.01
C VAL A 81 -8.64 -9.65 11.73
N ASN A 82 -9.30 -9.56 10.57
CA ASN A 82 -8.65 -9.75 9.28
C ASN A 82 -8.23 -8.39 8.72
N ILE A 83 -6.96 -8.25 8.31
CA ILE A 83 -6.47 -7.08 7.54
C ILE A 83 -6.21 -7.56 6.11
N LEU A 84 -7.04 -7.13 5.16
CA LEU A 84 -7.05 -7.65 3.80
C LEU A 84 -6.42 -6.68 2.80
N PHE A 85 -5.50 -7.20 1.99
CA PHE A 85 -4.87 -6.49 0.87
C PHE A 85 -5.46 -6.93 -0.48
N GLY A 86 -5.50 -6.01 -1.46
CA GLY A 86 -5.89 -6.28 -2.85
C GLY A 86 -7.40 -6.22 -3.15
N VAL A 87 -8.10 -5.48 -2.32
CA VAL A 87 -9.55 -5.51 -2.17
C VAL A 87 -10.34 -5.05 -3.39
N GLN A 88 -9.69 -4.33 -4.31
CA GLN A 88 -10.28 -3.82 -5.55
C GLN A 88 -10.77 -4.92 -6.51
N LEU A 89 -10.41 -6.19 -6.25
CA LEU A 89 -10.79 -7.35 -7.06
C LEU A 89 -11.80 -8.29 -6.36
N LEU A 90 -12.28 -7.96 -5.15
CA LEU A 90 -13.28 -8.77 -4.47
C LEU A 90 -14.70 -8.48 -4.97
N ALA A 91 -15.44 -9.54 -5.30
CA ALA A 91 -16.86 -9.47 -5.64
C ALA A 91 -17.73 -9.18 -4.39
N ALA A 92 -18.85 -8.49 -4.59
CA ALA A 92 -19.72 -8.03 -3.50
C ALA A 92 -20.30 -9.17 -2.63
N ASP A 93 -20.59 -10.32 -3.24
CA ASP A 93 -21.10 -11.51 -2.54
C ASP A 93 -20.07 -12.09 -1.55
N ARG A 94 -18.78 -11.94 -1.84
CA ARG A 94 -17.68 -12.35 -0.94
C ARG A 94 -17.56 -11.39 0.23
N LEU A 95 -17.72 -10.08 0.01
CA LEU A 95 -17.69 -9.07 1.06
C LEU A 95 -18.77 -9.31 2.12
N ALA A 96 -19.97 -9.74 1.71
CA ALA A 96 -21.07 -10.04 2.63
C ALA A 96 -20.70 -11.13 3.67
N LYS A 97 -19.82 -12.06 3.32
CA LYS A 97 -19.43 -13.21 4.16
C LYS A 97 -18.28 -12.93 5.13
N LEU A 98 -17.64 -11.77 5.05
CA LEU A 98 -16.49 -11.42 5.89
C LEU A 98 -16.93 -11.06 7.32
N PRO A 99 -16.10 -11.32 8.34
CA PRO A 99 -16.32 -10.82 9.71
C PRO A 99 -16.46 -9.29 9.73
N PRO A 100 -17.40 -8.71 10.50
CA PRO A 100 -17.73 -7.27 10.47
C PRO A 100 -16.58 -6.35 10.94
N ASP A 101 -15.65 -6.89 11.70
CA ASP A 101 -14.42 -6.23 12.19
C ASP A 101 -13.25 -6.31 11.20
N THR A 102 -13.47 -6.87 9.99
CA THR A 102 -12.45 -6.89 8.93
C THR A 102 -12.04 -5.48 8.53
N ILE A 103 -10.73 -5.29 8.38
CA ILE A 103 -10.08 -4.07 7.91
C ILE A 103 -9.56 -4.32 6.50
N PHE A 104 -9.75 -3.35 5.62
CA PHE A 104 -9.26 -3.35 4.26
C PHE A 104 -8.06 -2.42 4.19
N TYR A 105 -6.95 -2.81 3.56
CA TYR A 105 -5.82 -1.90 3.32
C TYR A 105 -5.62 -1.71 1.82
N ASN A 106 -6.07 -0.55 1.32
CA ASN A 106 -5.90 -0.17 -0.07
C ASN A 106 -4.48 0.33 -0.33
N LEU A 107 -3.86 -0.25 -1.35
CA LEU A 107 -2.54 0.14 -1.88
C LEU A 107 -2.62 0.60 -3.34
N GLU A 108 -3.83 0.71 -3.91
CA GLU A 108 -4.05 1.19 -5.27
C GLU A 108 -4.24 2.71 -5.30
N GLN A 109 -3.83 3.33 -6.40
CA GLN A 109 -4.13 4.74 -6.66
C GLN A 109 -5.64 4.89 -6.94
N ILE A 110 -6.28 5.92 -6.38
CA ILE A 110 -7.69 6.21 -6.65
C ILE A 110 -7.77 7.20 -7.82
N PRO A 111 -8.21 6.77 -9.02
CA PRO A 111 -8.29 7.67 -10.16
C PRO A 111 -9.39 8.71 -9.98
N GLU A 112 -9.33 9.73 -10.84
CA GLU A 112 -10.47 10.61 -11.05
C GLU A 112 -11.68 9.83 -11.61
N GLY A 113 -12.88 10.31 -11.35
CA GLY A 113 -14.13 9.63 -11.70
C GLY A 113 -14.74 8.76 -10.59
N PRO A 114 -15.76 7.93 -10.94
CA PRO A 114 -16.52 7.15 -9.97
C PRO A 114 -15.69 6.03 -9.36
N LEU A 115 -15.97 5.69 -8.10
CA LEU A 115 -15.35 4.54 -7.44
C LEU A 115 -15.87 3.23 -8.03
N LYS A 116 -15.03 2.20 -7.97
CA LYS A 116 -15.47 0.83 -8.25
C LYS A 116 -16.55 0.41 -7.23
N PRO A 117 -17.53 -0.42 -7.62
CA PRO A 117 -18.58 -0.89 -6.69
C PRO A 117 -18.05 -1.54 -5.41
N SER A 118 -16.88 -2.18 -5.47
CA SER A 118 -16.22 -2.78 -4.30
C SER A 118 -15.93 -1.76 -3.19
N TYR A 119 -15.52 -0.53 -3.52
CA TYR A 119 -15.27 0.50 -2.51
C TYR A 119 -16.53 0.95 -1.79
N HIS A 120 -17.66 1.07 -2.50
CA HIS A 120 -18.94 1.39 -1.88
C HIS A 120 -19.42 0.27 -0.96
N ALA A 121 -19.30 -0.98 -1.41
CA ALA A 121 -19.62 -2.14 -0.58
C ALA A 121 -18.74 -2.19 0.68
N ILE A 122 -17.45 -1.88 0.56
CA ILE A 122 -16.52 -1.79 1.70
C ILE A 122 -16.95 -0.67 2.65
N GLY A 123 -17.14 0.54 2.14
CA GLY A 123 -17.43 1.74 2.94
C GLY A 123 -18.74 1.66 3.74
N SER A 124 -19.69 0.82 3.30
CA SER A 124 -20.94 0.60 4.03
C SER A 124 -20.80 -0.23 5.31
N ARG A 125 -19.70 -0.97 5.50
CA ARG A 125 -19.59 -1.97 6.58
C ARG A 125 -18.23 -2.02 7.27
N PHE A 126 -17.15 -1.79 6.56
CA PHE A 126 -15.79 -2.06 7.03
C PHE A 126 -14.96 -0.79 7.17
N ALA A 127 -13.88 -0.88 7.94
CA ALA A 127 -12.83 0.12 7.91
C ALA A 127 -11.95 -0.06 6.67
N LEU A 128 -11.54 1.06 6.07
CA LEU A 128 -10.62 1.08 4.93
C LEU A 128 -9.39 1.91 5.29
N TRP A 129 -8.25 1.27 5.48
CA TRP A 129 -6.96 1.93 5.53
C TRP A 129 -6.50 2.26 4.12
N ASP A 130 -5.96 3.46 3.93
CA ASP A 130 -5.36 3.89 2.67
C ASP A 130 -3.97 4.48 2.93
N TYR A 131 -3.01 4.08 2.11
CA TYR A 131 -1.62 4.53 2.24
C TYR A 131 -1.38 5.97 1.84
N ASN A 132 -2.31 6.59 1.11
CA ASN A 132 -2.17 7.91 0.56
C ASN A 132 -3.26 8.86 1.09
N LYS A 133 -2.84 10.06 1.50
CA LYS A 133 -3.72 11.02 2.18
C LYS A 133 -4.79 11.57 1.23
N ARG A 134 -4.44 11.86 -0.03
CA ARG A 134 -5.39 12.34 -1.05
C ARG A 134 -6.40 11.27 -1.41
N ASN A 135 -5.97 10.02 -1.59
CA ASN A 135 -6.85 8.87 -1.77
C ASN A 135 -7.86 8.76 -0.62
N GLY A 136 -7.38 8.78 0.63
CA GLY A 136 -8.24 8.72 1.81
C GLY A 136 -9.29 9.83 1.84
N ALA A 137 -8.88 11.09 1.61
CA ALA A 137 -9.81 12.22 1.54
C ALA A 137 -10.85 12.07 0.42
N ARG A 138 -10.43 11.63 -0.77
CA ARG A 138 -11.32 11.37 -1.91
C ARG A 138 -12.31 10.25 -1.60
N LEU A 139 -11.86 9.16 -0.97
CA LEU A 139 -12.71 8.04 -0.57
C LEU A 139 -13.79 8.49 0.42
N GLN A 140 -13.44 9.32 1.41
CA GLN A 140 -14.40 9.92 2.35
C GLN A 140 -15.44 10.78 1.63
N GLN A 141 -15.00 11.67 0.73
CA GLN A 141 -15.89 12.52 -0.08
C GLN A 141 -16.88 11.70 -0.92
N LEU A 142 -16.49 10.49 -1.34
CA LEU A 142 -17.30 9.57 -2.15
C LEU A 142 -18.08 8.53 -1.32
N GLY A 143 -18.23 8.76 -0.01
CA GLY A 143 -19.11 7.99 0.87
C GLY A 143 -18.44 6.82 1.61
N VAL A 144 -17.12 6.65 1.52
CA VAL A 144 -16.37 5.68 2.33
C VAL A 144 -15.96 6.35 3.64
N ALA A 145 -16.93 6.58 4.53
CA ALA A 145 -16.76 7.39 5.73
C ALA A 145 -15.63 6.90 6.66
N ARG A 146 -15.40 5.58 6.72
CA ARG A 146 -14.35 4.95 7.53
C ARG A 146 -13.04 4.72 6.74
N ALA A 147 -12.76 5.56 5.75
CA ALA A 147 -11.44 5.62 5.14
C ALA A 147 -10.47 6.36 6.07
N ILE A 148 -9.39 5.69 6.46
CA ILE A 148 -8.38 6.16 7.42
C ILE A 148 -7.04 6.20 6.71
N TYR A 149 -6.34 7.32 6.78
CA TYR A 149 -4.97 7.41 6.28
C TYR A 149 -4.03 6.62 7.19
N VAL A 150 -3.38 5.60 6.62
CA VAL A 150 -2.41 4.73 7.28
C VAL A 150 -1.19 4.62 6.36
N PRO A 151 -0.13 5.44 6.56
CA PRO A 151 1.01 5.50 5.65
C PRO A 151 1.79 4.18 5.59
N ILE A 152 2.59 4.02 4.54
CA ILE A 152 3.59 2.94 4.47
C ILE A 152 4.67 3.18 5.53
N GLY A 153 4.89 2.17 6.36
CA GLY A 153 5.92 2.16 7.40
C GLY A 153 7.03 1.14 7.13
N TYR A 154 8.06 1.24 7.95
CA TYR A 154 9.22 0.37 8.00
C TYR A 154 9.12 -0.62 9.16
N ALA A 155 9.54 -1.85 8.88
CA ALA A 155 9.73 -2.90 9.86
C ALA A 155 11.08 -3.58 9.61
N PRO A 156 11.87 -3.94 10.65
CA PRO A 156 13.18 -4.57 10.48
C PRO A 156 13.18 -5.85 9.65
N VAL A 157 12.06 -6.60 9.63
CA VAL A 157 11.88 -7.79 8.78
C VAL A 157 12.04 -7.50 7.28
N LEU A 158 11.91 -6.26 6.84
CA LEU A 158 12.09 -5.85 5.45
C LEU A 158 13.56 -5.81 5.02
N ARG A 159 14.50 -5.64 5.96
CA ARG A 159 15.94 -5.59 5.69
C ARG A 159 16.48 -7.01 5.58
N ARG A 160 16.36 -7.61 4.40
CA ARG A 160 16.68 -9.03 4.15
C ARG A 160 17.56 -9.29 2.93
N ILE A 161 17.77 -8.28 2.09
CA ILE A 161 18.55 -8.44 0.87
C ILE A 161 20.03 -8.36 1.25
N ALA A 162 20.73 -9.49 1.08
CA ALA A 162 22.17 -9.54 1.28
C ALA A 162 22.89 -8.74 0.19
N PRO A 163 24.00 -8.05 0.50
CA PRO A 163 24.83 -7.41 -0.51
C PRO A 163 25.31 -8.43 -1.57
N ALA A 164 25.20 -8.07 -2.85
CA ALA A 164 25.78 -8.87 -3.92
C ALA A 164 27.30 -8.69 -3.96
N PRO A 165 28.08 -9.74 -4.33
CA PRO A 165 29.53 -9.62 -4.46
C PRO A 165 29.97 -8.68 -5.59
N ARG A 166 29.07 -8.40 -6.54
CA ARG A 166 29.30 -7.49 -7.66
C ARG A 166 28.01 -6.75 -8.01
N LEU A 167 28.14 -5.45 -8.29
CA LEU A 167 27.08 -4.64 -8.87
C LEU A 167 27.24 -4.60 -10.40
N ASP A 168 26.64 -5.56 -11.09
CA ASP A 168 26.74 -5.72 -12.55
C ASP A 168 25.52 -5.18 -13.32
N ILE A 169 24.49 -4.75 -12.60
CA ILE A 169 23.34 -4.02 -13.12
C ILE A 169 23.52 -2.55 -12.76
N ASP A 170 23.63 -1.69 -13.76
CA ASP A 170 23.76 -0.24 -13.52
C ASP A 170 22.42 0.33 -13.07
N VAL A 171 21.36 -0.01 -13.80
CA VAL A 171 20.00 0.44 -13.52
C VAL A 171 19.05 -0.75 -13.55
N LEU A 172 18.30 -0.94 -12.47
CA LEU A 172 17.21 -1.89 -12.40
C LEU A 172 15.87 -1.14 -12.50
N PHE A 173 15.01 -1.57 -13.41
CA PHE A 173 13.59 -1.25 -13.37
C PHE A 173 12.79 -2.54 -13.20
N TYR A 174 11.80 -2.55 -12.30
CA TYR A 174 10.88 -3.68 -12.19
C TYR A 174 9.41 -3.23 -12.08
N GLY A 175 8.61 -3.72 -13.03
CA GLY A 175 7.22 -3.31 -13.20
C GLY A 175 6.74 -3.39 -14.65
N LEU A 176 5.48 -3.00 -14.88
CA LEU A 176 4.93 -2.93 -16.23
C LEU A 176 5.67 -1.85 -17.05
N VAL A 177 6.05 -2.16 -18.28
CA VAL A 177 6.67 -1.20 -19.20
C VAL A 177 5.60 -0.76 -20.21
N ASP A 178 5.37 0.54 -20.27
CA ASP A 178 4.60 1.22 -21.30
C ASP A 178 5.53 2.13 -22.12
N ASP A 179 4.99 2.88 -23.09
CA ASP A 179 5.79 3.76 -23.95
C ASP A 179 6.53 4.86 -23.17
N HIS A 180 5.90 5.37 -22.10
CA HIS A 180 6.50 6.38 -21.21
C HIS A 180 7.77 5.83 -20.55
N ARG A 181 7.66 4.65 -19.93
CA ARG A 181 8.79 4.01 -19.26
C ARG A 181 9.84 3.50 -20.25
N GLY A 182 9.39 2.94 -21.37
CA GLY A 182 10.25 2.38 -22.41
C GLY A 182 11.24 3.40 -22.96
N ARG A 183 10.81 4.65 -23.15
CA ARG A 183 11.69 5.73 -23.65
C ARG A 183 12.88 5.98 -22.74
N ILE A 184 12.67 6.10 -21.43
CA ILE A 184 13.74 6.30 -20.45
C ILE A 184 14.69 5.09 -20.41
N LEU A 185 14.13 3.87 -20.43
CA LEU A 185 14.92 2.63 -20.41
C LEU A 185 15.84 2.53 -21.63
N GLU A 186 15.33 2.83 -22.83
CA GLU A 186 16.13 2.84 -24.06
C GLU A 186 17.13 3.97 -24.10
N GLU A 187 16.80 5.14 -23.55
CA GLU A 187 17.74 6.24 -23.41
C GLU A 187 18.94 5.88 -22.52
N LEU A 188 18.69 5.25 -21.37
CA LEU A 188 19.73 4.77 -20.47
C LEU A 188 20.64 3.72 -21.15
N ARG A 189 20.06 2.81 -21.94
CA ARG A 189 20.82 1.84 -22.75
C ARG A 189 21.70 2.53 -23.78
N ARG A 190 21.18 3.53 -24.50
CA ARG A 190 21.95 4.31 -25.49
C ARG A 190 23.12 5.08 -24.86
N ARG A 191 23.02 5.46 -23.58
CA ARG A 191 24.10 6.06 -22.77
C ARG A 191 25.16 5.04 -22.31
N GLY A 192 25.02 3.77 -22.70
CA GLY A 192 25.96 2.70 -22.40
C GLY A 192 25.76 2.05 -21.03
N LEU A 193 24.64 2.31 -20.34
CA LEU A 193 24.34 1.69 -19.05
C LEU A 193 23.74 0.29 -19.23
N ARG A 194 24.10 -0.62 -18.31
CA ARG A 194 23.50 -1.96 -18.21
C ARG A 194 22.16 -1.89 -17.50
N VAL A 195 21.09 -1.77 -18.30
CA VAL A 195 19.71 -1.66 -17.82
C VAL A 195 19.03 -3.02 -17.78
N GLU A 196 18.73 -3.50 -16.58
CA GLU A 196 17.92 -4.71 -16.35
C GLU A 196 16.45 -4.33 -16.15
N VAL A 197 15.56 -5.04 -16.86
CA VAL A 197 14.11 -4.85 -16.77
C VAL A 197 13.48 -6.16 -16.33
N ALA A 198 12.84 -6.17 -15.16
CA ALA A 198 12.19 -7.36 -14.64
C ALA A 198 10.66 -7.16 -14.51
N GLN A 199 9.88 -8.10 -15.04
CA GLN A 199 8.42 -8.04 -15.00
C GLN A 199 7.85 -9.31 -14.38
N GLY A 200 6.84 -9.17 -13.53
CA GLY A 200 6.19 -10.31 -12.86
C GLY A 200 7.08 -11.07 -11.87
N VAL A 201 8.20 -10.49 -11.45
CA VAL A 201 9.10 -11.07 -10.44
C VAL A 201 8.83 -10.48 -9.06
N TYR A 202 8.85 -11.33 -8.04
CA TYR A 202 8.58 -10.97 -6.64
C TYR A 202 9.48 -11.78 -5.70
N GLY A 203 9.51 -11.39 -4.43
CA GLY A 203 10.27 -12.08 -3.38
C GLY A 203 11.74 -12.29 -3.76
N ALA A 204 12.28 -13.46 -3.41
CA ALA A 204 13.71 -13.78 -3.57
C ALA A 204 14.25 -13.52 -4.98
N THR A 205 13.49 -13.84 -6.03
CA THR A 205 13.92 -13.60 -7.42
C THR A 205 14.11 -12.11 -7.69
N ARG A 206 13.14 -11.26 -7.33
CA ARG A 206 13.25 -9.80 -7.44
C ARG A 206 14.43 -9.28 -6.60
N ASP A 207 14.58 -9.84 -5.40
CA ASP A 207 15.61 -9.41 -4.46
C ASP A 207 17.03 -9.68 -4.99
N THR A 208 17.23 -10.73 -5.80
CA THR A 208 18.52 -10.95 -6.48
C THR A 208 18.89 -9.82 -7.45
N PHE A 209 17.91 -9.28 -8.16
CA PHE A 209 18.11 -8.13 -9.05
C PHE A 209 18.40 -6.86 -8.25
N ILE A 210 17.63 -6.61 -7.19
CA ILE A 210 17.85 -5.46 -6.30
C ILE A 210 19.27 -5.51 -5.70
N ALA A 211 19.72 -6.67 -5.23
CA ALA A 211 21.05 -6.84 -4.65
C ALA A 211 22.19 -6.44 -5.60
N ARG A 212 22.05 -6.79 -6.89
CA ARG A 212 23.03 -6.56 -7.97
C ARG A 212 22.95 -5.17 -8.60
N ALA A 213 21.86 -4.44 -8.41
CA ALA A 213 21.66 -3.11 -8.97
C ALA A 213 22.49 -2.05 -8.22
N ARG A 214 23.07 -1.11 -8.97
CA ARG A 214 23.59 0.15 -8.43
C ARG A 214 22.44 1.08 -8.07
N VAL A 215 21.55 1.32 -9.03
CA VAL A 215 20.37 2.19 -8.86
C VAL A 215 19.10 1.41 -9.21
N VAL A 216 18.05 1.61 -8.42
CA VAL A 216 16.69 1.22 -8.79
C VAL A 216 15.96 2.43 -9.35
N LEU A 217 15.45 2.30 -10.57
CA LEU A 217 14.69 3.34 -11.26
C LEU A 217 13.21 3.22 -10.90
N ASN A 218 12.61 4.33 -10.50
CA ASN A 218 11.18 4.48 -10.29
C ASN A 218 10.59 5.50 -11.28
N LEU A 219 9.51 5.11 -11.96
CA LEU A 219 8.84 5.92 -12.98
C LEU A 219 7.33 5.80 -12.79
N HIS A 220 6.58 6.83 -13.14
CA HIS A 220 5.13 6.78 -13.06
C HIS A 220 4.53 5.81 -14.09
N LEU A 221 3.38 5.22 -13.75
CA LEU A 221 2.49 4.53 -14.71
C LEU A 221 1.19 5.29 -14.88
N HIS A 222 0.69 5.83 -13.77
CA HIS A 222 -0.65 6.39 -13.69
C HIS A 222 -0.59 7.91 -13.74
N LYS A 223 -1.60 8.48 -14.40
CA LYS A 223 -1.75 9.95 -14.53
C LYS A 223 -1.97 10.67 -13.21
N THR A 224 -2.40 9.95 -12.18
CA THR A 224 -2.55 10.42 -10.80
C THR A 224 -1.22 10.82 -10.14
N ARG A 225 -0.08 10.32 -10.65
CA ARG A 225 1.28 10.69 -10.22
C ARG A 225 1.48 10.66 -8.70
N VAL A 226 0.86 9.68 -8.05
CA VAL A 226 1.20 9.33 -6.67
C VAL A 226 2.51 8.58 -6.71
N PHE A 227 3.49 9.05 -5.94
CA PHE A 227 4.79 8.41 -5.81
C PHE A 227 4.63 6.96 -5.36
N GLU A 228 5.36 6.05 -6.00
CA GLU A 228 5.25 4.61 -5.83
C GLU A 228 5.91 4.11 -4.53
N ILE A 229 5.59 4.76 -3.39
CA ILE A 229 6.13 4.46 -2.06
C ILE A 229 5.94 3.00 -1.64
N VAL A 230 4.87 2.34 -2.09
CA VAL A 230 4.65 0.91 -1.88
C VAL A 230 5.81 0.07 -2.42
N ARG A 231 6.37 0.43 -3.58
CA ARG A 231 7.56 -0.20 -4.16
C ARG A 231 8.83 0.32 -3.51
N VAL A 232 8.96 1.64 -3.44
CA VAL A 232 10.22 2.32 -3.08
C VAL A 232 10.60 2.06 -1.62
N SER A 233 9.64 1.99 -0.70
CA SER A 233 9.89 1.72 0.72
C SER A 233 10.72 0.46 0.95
N TYR A 234 10.47 -0.62 0.20
CA TYR A 234 11.24 -1.87 0.32
C TYR A 234 12.67 -1.73 -0.21
N VAL A 235 12.88 -0.92 -1.25
CA VAL A 235 14.20 -0.64 -1.82
C VAL A 235 15.04 0.16 -0.83
N LEU A 236 14.45 1.20 -0.24
CA LEU A 236 15.09 2.02 0.79
C LEU A 236 15.39 1.20 2.05
N ALA A 237 14.48 0.31 2.47
CA ALA A 237 14.68 -0.58 3.61
C ALA A 237 15.88 -1.52 3.45
N ASN A 238 16.32 -1.75 2.22
CA ASN A 238 17.49 -2.56 1.86
C ASN A 238 18.68 -1.71 1.37
N SER A 239 18.69 -0.42 1.71
CA SER A 239 19.82 0.50 1.48
C SER A 239 20.25 0.58 0.01
N LYS A 240 19.28 0.70 -0.91
CA LYS A 240 19.53 0.90 -2.33
C LYS A 240 19.13 2.29 -2.78
N ALA A 241 19.99 2.92 -3.58
CA ALA A 241 19.70 4.22 -4.16
C ALA A 241 18.54 4.12 -5.16
N VAL A 242 17.63 5.07 -5.06
CA VAL A 242 16.48 5.19 -5.95
C VAL A 242 16.57 6.51 -6.71
N VAL A 243 16.46 6.43 -8.03
CA VAL A 243 16.21 7.58 -8.90
C VAL A 243 14.76 7.52 -9.31
N SER A 244 14.01 8.59 -9.05
CA SER A 244 12.58 8.65 -9.35
C SER A 244 12.23 9.82 -10.24
N GLU A 245 11.33 9.56 -11.19
CA GLU A 245 10.50 10.60 -11.78
C GLU A 245 9.73 11.34 -10.68
N CYS A 246 9.75 12.67 -10.72
CA CYS A 246 8.96 13.55 -9.89
C CYS A 246 8.78 14.88 -10.60
N GLY A 247 7.56 15.17 -11.03
CA GLY A 247 7.14 16.45 -11.57
C GLY A 247 6.49 17.37 -10.54
N PRO A 248 6.10 18.60 -10.94
CA PRO A 248 5.44 19.58 -10.06
C PRO A 248 4.12 19.09 -9.45
N ASP A 249 3.42 18.18 -10.14
CA ASP A 249 2.14 17.61 -9.72
C ASP A 249 2.27 16.25 -9.05
N THR A 250 3.50 15.75 -8.86
CA THR A 250 3.76 14.49 -8.17
C THR A 250 3.43 14.61 -6.68
N GLU A 251 2.52 13.75 -6.23
CA GLU A 251 2.20 13.62 -4.81
C GLU A 251 3.21 12.69 -4.15
N ILE A 252 4.05 13.27 -3.29
CA ILE A 252 5.10 12.59 -2.54
C ILE A 252 5.26 13.30 -1.19
N GLU A 253 5.45 12.52 -0.13
CA GLU A 253 5.71 13.04 1.20
C GLU A 253 7.09 13.72 1.31
N ASP A 254 7.19 14.74 2.16
CA ASP A 254 8.40 15.58 2.26
C ASP A 254 9.63 14.77 2.67
N ASP A 255 9.48 13.81 3.57
CA ASP A 255 10.57 12.92 3.97
C ASP A 255 11.04 12.05 2.79
N MET A 256 10.12 11.56 1.95
CA MET A 256 10.48 10.82 0.74
C MET A 256 11.20 11.71 -0.28
N ARG A 257 10.86 13.01 -0.38
CA ARG A 257 11.63 13.94 -1.25
C ARG A 257 13.09 14.05 -0.83
N GLU A 258 13.38 13.90 0.45
CA GLU A 258 14.73 13.91 0.98
C GLU A 258 15.46 12.56 0.80
N ALA A 259 14.71 11.45 0.73
CA ALA A 259 15.22 10.08 0.72
C ALA A 259 15.66 9.58 -0.66
N VAL A 260 15.15 10.17 -1.75
CA VAL A 260 15.37 9.70 -3.12
C VAL A 260 15.93 10.77 -4.03
N ALA A 261 16.63 10.34 -5.08
CA ALA A 261 17.12 11.23 -6.13
C ALA A 261 15.95 11.55 -7.09
N LEU A 262 15.49 12.80 -7.08
CA LEU A 262 14.31 13.22 -7.85
C LEU A 262 14.69 14.04 -9.08
N ALA A 263 14.01 13.77 -10.20
CA ALA A 263 14.09 14.58 -11.41
C ALA A 263 12.74 14.60 -12.14
N GLU A 264 12.45 15.72 -12.81
CA GLU A 264 11.40 15.75 -13.83
C GLU A 264 11.73 14.75 -14.95
N TYR A 265 10.70 14.26 -15.64
CA TYR A 265 10.78 13.13 -16.57
C TYR A 265 11.91 13.27 -17.60
N GLU A 266 12.06 14.45 -18.19
CA GLU A 266 13.07 14.78 -19.21
C GLU A 266 14.51 14.72 -18.68
N ARG A 267 14.70 14.77 -17.36
CA ARG A 267 15.99 14.79 -16.67
C ARG A 267 16.28 13.50 -15.91
N VAL A 268 15.34 12.55 -15.89
CA VAL A 268 15.50 11.27 -15.16
C VAL A 268 16.71 10.49 -15.69
N ALA A 269 16.88 10.41 -17.02
CA ALA A 269 18.00 9.68 -17.60
C ALA A 269 19.36 10.31 -17.22
N ASP A 270 19.45 11.63 -17.23
CA ASP A 270 20.64 12.39 -16.80
C ASP A 270 20.98 12.15 -15.33
N LEU A 271 19.97 12.26 -14.44
CA LEU A 271 20.17 12.05 -13.02
C LEU A 271 20.58 10.59 -12.73
N CYS A 272 19.96 9.64 -13.42
CA CYS A 272 20.28 8.23 -13.25
C CYS A 272 21.72 7.91 -13.66
N GLU A 273 22.18 8.40 -14.81
CA GLU A 273 23.58 8.26 -15.24
C GLU A 273 24.55 8.90 -14.25
N ALA A 274 24.23 10.11 -13.76
CA ALA A 274 25.06 10.81 -12.79
C ALA A 274 25.20 10.03 -11.47
N VAL A 275 24.11 9.45 -10.95
CA VAL A 275 24.15 8.64 -9.72
C VAL A 275 24.83 7.29 -9.95
N VAL A 276 24.67 6.67 -11.11
CA VAL A 276 25.33 5.39 -11.43
C VAL A 276 26.86 5.53 -11.51
N ARG A 277 27.36 6.66 -12.03
CA ARG A 277 28.78 6.91 -12.27
C ARG A 277 29.52 7.50 -11.06
N ASP A 278 28.80 7.99 -10.07
CA ASP A 278 29.37 8.57 -8.85
C ASP A 278 29.06 7.67 -7.63
N ASP A 279 30.05 6.87 -7.23
CA ASP A 279 29.92 5.91 -6.15
C ASP A 279 29.63 6.57 -4.79
N ASP A 280 30.23 7.73 -4.51
CA ASP A 280 30.07 8.41 -3.22
C ASP A 280 28.69 9.04 -3.13
N ARG A 281 28.25 9.71 -4.20
CA ARG A 281 26.89 10.25 -4.29
C ARG A 281 25.84 9.15 -4.23
N ARG A 282 26.06 7.99 -4.87
CA ARG A 282 25.16 6.84 -4.75
C ARG A 282 25.07 6.35 -3.31
N ARG A 283 26.21 6.16 -2.64
CA ARG A 283 26.26 5.69 -1.24
C ARG A 283 25.59 6.67 -0.29
N GLU A 284 25.67 7.97 -0.57
CA GLU A 284 24.93 8.98 0.19
C GLU A 284 23.41 8.76 0.08
N TYR A 285 22.88 8.53 -1.13
CA TYR A 285 21.47 8.19 -1.32
C TYR A 285 21.09 6.85 -0.67
N GLU A 286 21.93 5.82 -0.75
CA GLU A 286 21.71 4.53 -0.08
C GLU A 286 21.56 4.70 1.44
N ARG A 287 22.48 5.47 2.05
CA ARG A 287 22.48 5.76 3.48
C ARG A 287 21.28 6.62 3.89
N LYS A 288 21.11 7.78 3.24
CA LYS A 288 20.04 8.73 3.56
C LYS A 288 18.65 8.11 3.35
N GLY A 289 18.48 7.36 2.26
CA GLY A 289 17.25 6.63 1.97
C GLY A 289 16.87 5.65 3.07
N PHE A 290 17.85 4.87 3.56
CA PHE A 290 17.64 3.95 4.68
C PHE A 290 17.34 4.70 5.99
N GLU A 291 18.10 5.75 6.30
CA GLU A 291 17.88 6.58 7.50
C GLU A 291 16.45 7.10 7.54
N VAL A 292 15.98 7.73 6.46
CA VAL A 292 14.63 8.30 6.41
C VAL A 292 13.55 7.21 6.51
N ILE A 293 13.61 6.15 5.71
CA ILE A 293 12.56 5.12 5.74
C ILE A 293 12.49 4.44 7.13
N SER A 294 13.63 4.28 7.81
CA SER A 294 13.70 3.64 9.12
C SER A 294 12.99 4.44 10.22
N LEU A 295 12.78 5.75 10.03
CA LEU A 295 12.04 6.60 10.96
C LEU A 295 10.52 6.40 10.88
N ARG A 296 10.01 5.79 9.80
CA ARG A 296 8.57 5.50 9.63
C ARG A 296 8.18 4.23 10.38
N ASP A 297 8.29 4.21 11.72
CA ASP A 297 8.00 3.04 12.54
C ASP A 297 6.59 2.48 12.31
N GLN A 298 6.52 1.30 11.70
CA GLN A 298 5.27 0.62 11.38
C GLN A 298 4.42 0.33 12.63
N SER A 299 5.04 0.08 13.79
CA SER A 299 4.31 -0.20 15.04
C SER A 299 3.57 1.05 15.50
N ARG A 300 4.24 2.21 15.49
CA ARG A 300 3.63 3.50 15.84
C ARG A 300 2.50 3.88 14.89
N ILE A 301 2.69 3.66 13.58
CA ILE A 301 1.66 3.90 12.57
C ILE A 301 0.42 3.04 12.84
N LEU A 302 0.62 1.77 13.19
CA LEU A 302 -0.48 0.84 13.46
C LEU A 302 -1.20 1.13 14.77
N ASP A 303 -0.51 1.53 15.84
CA ASP A 303 -1.16 1.90 17.10
C ASP A 303 -2.18 3.04 16.87
N ASP A 304 -1.78 4.09 16.15
CA ASP A 304 -2.67 5.18 15.76
C ASP A 304 -3.82 4.70 14.84
N ALA A 305 -3.53 3.88 13.85
CA ALA A 305 -4.54 3.33 12.94
C ALA A 305 -5.58 2.47 13.68
N LEU A 306 -5.15 1.61 14.61
CA LEU A 306 -6.02 0.75 15.40
C LEU A 306 -6.91 1.57 16.33
N ARG A 307 -6.35 2.58 17.02
CA ARG A 307 -7.13 3.52 17.85
C ARG A 307 -8.22 4.20 17.04
N LYS A 308 -7.91 4.70 15.84
CA LYS A 308 -8.90 5.33 14.94
C LYS A 308 -9.93 4.34 14.42
N THR A 309 -9.51 3.10 14.14
CA THR A 309 -10.39 2.06 13.58
C THR A 309 -11.46 1.60 14.56
N PHE A 310 -11.06 1.45 15.83
CA PHE A 310 -11.93 0.96 16.91
C PHE A 310 -12.43 2.07 17.84
N ALA A 311 -12.13 3.33 17.53
CA ALA A 311 -12.74 4.48 18.21
C ALA A 311 -14.27 4.40 18.08
N ARG A 312 -14.96 4.58 19.20
CA ARG A 312 -16.42 4.70 19.20
C ARG A 312 -16.79 6.03 18.56
N HIS A 313 -17.47 5.99 17.42
CA HIS A 313 -18.27 7.13 16.98
C HIS A 313 -19.51 7.16 17.89
N GLY A 314 -19.54 8.16 18.78
CA GLY A 314 -20.67 8.43 19.67
C GLY A 314 -21.92 8.86 18.92
#